data_AF-A0A9D2KK51-F1
#
_entry.id   AF-A0A9D2KK51-F1
#
_cell.length_a   1.000
_cell.length_b   1.000
_cell.length_c   1.000
_cell.angle_alpha   90.00
_cell.angle_beta   90.00
_cell.angle_gamma   90.00
#
_symmetry.space_group_name_H-M   'P 1'
#
loop_
_entity.id
_entity.type
_entity.pdbx_description
1 polymer ?
#
loop_
_entity_poly.entity_id
_entity_poly.type
_entity_poly.pdbx_seq_one_letter_code
_entity_poly.pdbx_strand_id
1 'polypeptide(L)'
;MATWSSRGLRGSTLEEFINHTNERYTEMGLALIQKIPTPITPVRMDQQSRHITLAYFDKISTVDYIGAVQGIPVCFDAKECKADTFPLQNVHEHQIDFMDKFERQGGISFLLIYYTEREELYYMRYRQIRKFWDRACQGGRKSVRFEELEPDWFFGLKQGYFVPYLDMIQKDLELRD
;
A
#
# COMPACT_ATOMS: atom_id res chain seq x y z
N MET A 1 15.87 25.18 -13.14
CA MET A 1 15.34 24.36 -12.02
C MET A 1 13.83 24.38 -12.10
N ALA A 2 13.23 23.33 -12.67
CA ALA A 2 11.78 23.23 -12.73
C ALA A 2 11.26 22.95 -11.31
N THR A 3 10.65 23.96 -10.70
CA THR A 3 9.91 23.83 -9.45
C THR A 3 8.63 23.06 -9.73
N TRP A 4 8.59 21.80 -9.31
CA TRP A 4 7.39 20.97 -9.35
C TRP A 4 6.41 21.48 -8.28
N SER A 5 5.26 22.02 -8.71
CA SER A 5 4.20 22.45 -7.81
C SER A 5 3.17 21.32 -7.65
N SER A 6 3.33 20.50 -6.61
CA SER A 6 2.31 19.54 -6.16
C SER A 6 1.19 20.26 -5.38
N ARG A 7 0.55 21.26 -6.00
CA ARG A 7 -0.67 21.86 -5.44
C ARG A 7 -1.89 21.24 -6.11
N GLY A 8 -2.31 20.06 -5.67
CA GLY A 8 -3.64 19.55 -6.01
C GLY A 8 -3.87 18.05 -5.93
N LEU A 9 -2.82 17.22 -5.95
CA LEU A 9 -2.93 15.76 -5.82
C LEU A 9 -2.14 15.34 -4.59
N ARG A 10 -2.83 15.03 -3.49
CA ARG A 10 -2.21 14.60 -2.23
C ARG A 10 -1.69 13.15 -2.38
N GLY A 11 -0.56 12.97 -3.05
CA GLY A 11 0.28 11.79 -2.84
C GLY A 11 1.01 11.93 -1.50
N SER A 12 1.18 10.83 -0.77
CA SER A 12 2.09 10.79 0.37
C SER A 12 3.54 10.64 -0.10
N THR A 13 4.52 10.98 0.74
CA THR A 13 5.95 10.79 0.40
C THR A 13 6.25 9.33 0.10
N LEU A 14 5.66 8.42 0.88
CA LEU A 14 5.75 6.98 0.65
C LEU A 14 5.18 6.57 -0.71
N GLU A 15 4.05 7.14 -1.14
CA GLU A 15 3.47 6.86 -2.45
C GLU A 15 4.42 7.25 -3.58
N GLU A 16 5.06 8.42 -3.51
CA GLU A 16 6.05 8.84 -4.51
C GLU A 16 7.24 7.88 -4.56
N PHE A 17 7.73 7.44 -3.40
CA PHE A 17 8.82 6.48 -3.29
C PHE A 17 8.46 5.12 -3.91
N ILE A 18 7.24 4.62 -3.63
CA ILE A 18 6.74 3.36 -4.20
C ILE A 18 6.59 3.49 -5.71
N ASN A 19 5.99 4.57 -6.21
CA ASN A 19 5.81 4.80 -7.64
C ASN A 19 7.15 4.76 -8.37
N HIS A 20 8.15 5.51 -7.88
CA HIS A 20 9.48 5.50 -8.48
C HIS A 20 10.16 4.13 -8.38
N THR A 21 10.01 3.42 -7.25
CA THR A 21 10.55 2.06 -7.09
C THR A 21 9.89 1.09 -8.09
N ASN A 22 8.58 1.20 -8.32
CA ASN A 22 7.85 0.36 -9.28
C ASN A 22 8.29 0.62 -10.73
N GLU A 23 8.58 1.87 -11.10
CA GLU A 23 9.18 2.21 -12.39
C GLU A 23 10.51 1.49 -12.57
N ARG A 24 11.38 1.56 -11.57
CA ARG A 24 12.68 0.85 -11.58
C ARG A 24 12.53 -0.66 -11.70
N TYR A 25 11.62 -1.26 -10.94
CA TYR A 25 11.36 -2.70 -11.05
C TYR A 25 10.85 -3.10 -12.43
N THR A 26 10.08 -2.23 -13.09
CA THR A 26 9.61 -2.44 -14.46
C THR A 26 10.77 -2.33 -15.46
N GLU A 27 11.60 -1.28 -15.34
CA GLU A 27 12.80 -1.08 -16.19
C GLU A 27 13.77 -2.27 -16.12
N MET A 28 13.92 -2.84 -14.92
CA MET A 28 14.80 -3.99 -14.66
C MET A 28 14.16 -5.34 -15.03
N GLY A 29 12.88 -5.37 -15.42
CA GLY A 29 12.15 -6.60 -15.72
C GLY A 29 11.91 -7.51 -14.50
N LEU A 30 11.90 -6.95 -13.28
CA LEU A 30 11.71 -7.68 -12.03
C LEU A 30 10.23 -7.82 -11.65
N ALA A 31 9.45 -6.75 -11.86
CA ALA A 31 8.03 -6.73 -11.53
C ALA A 31 7.27 -5.76 -12.43
N LEU A 32 5.98 -6.01 -12.61
CA LEU A 32 5.03 -5.09 -13.22
C LEU A 32 3.92 -4.81 -12.21
N ILE A 33 4.01 -3.66 -11.52
CA ILE A 33 3.06 -3.22 -10.50
C ILE A 33 2.43 -1.89 -10.95
N GLN A 34 1.11 -1.78 -10.86
CA GLN A 34 0.37 -0.58 -11.18
C GLN A 34 -0.39 -0.06 -9.96
N LYS A 35 -0.47 1.27 -9.86
CA LYS A 35 -1.36 1.93 -8.91
C LYS A 35 -2.79 1.91 -9.45
N ILE A 36 -3.73 1.47 -8.64
CA ILE A 36 -5.16 1.51 -8.96
C ILE A 36 -5.63 2.97 -8.77
N PRO A 37 -6.18 3.62 -9.80
CA PRO A 37 -6.67 4.99 -9.66
C PRO A 37 -7.88 5.01 -8.73
N THR A 38 -7.98 6.06 -7.91
CA THR A 38 -9.16 6.25 -7.07
C THR A 38 -10.39 6.44 -7.97
N PRO A 39 -11.41 5.58 -7.87
CA PRO A 39 -12.59 5.70 -8.71
C PRO A 39 -13.34 6.99 -8.37
N ILE A 40 -13.62 7.77 -9.40
CA ILE A 40 -14.41 9.00 -9.32
C ILE A 40 -15.57 8.92 -10.30
N THR A 41 -16.74 9.37 -9.85
CA THR A 41 -17.89 9.60 -10.73
C THR A 41 -17.92 11.08 -11.11
N PRO A 42 -17.67 11.44 -12.39
CA PRO A 42 -17.78 12.82 -12.85
C PRO A 42 -19.26 13.24 -12.86
N VAL A 43 -19.54 14.37 -12.21
CA VAL A 43 -20.90 14.94 -12.07
C VAL A 43 -21.14 16.04 -13.09
N ARG A 44 -20.11 16.86 -13.34
CA ARG A 44 -20.15 17.91 -14.35
C ARG A 44 -18.86 17.91 -15.15
N MET A 45 -19.03 18.04 -16.46
CA MET A 45 -17.94 18.23 -17.40
C MET A 45 -18.21 19.48 -18.21
N ASP A 46 -17.18 20.28 -18.43
CA ASP A 46 -17.23 21.35 -19.41
C ASP A 46 -17.39 20.75 -20.82
N GLN A 47 -18.37 21.23 -21.59
CA GLN A 47 -18.74 20.62 -22.88
C GLN A 47 -17.70 20.88 -23.99
N GLN A 48 -16.89 21.94 -23.87
CA GLN A 48 -15.89 22.28 -24.89
C GLN A 48 -14.54 21.63 -24.60
N SER A 49 -14.04 21.76 -23.36
CA SER A 49 -12.72 21.22 -22.97
C SER A 49 -12.76 19.79 -22.43
N ARG A 50 -13.95 19.23 -22.15
CA ARG A 50 -14.17 17.94 -21.46
C ARG A 50 -13.50 17.85 -20.08
N HIS A 51 -13.10 18.97 -19.50
CA HIS A 51 -12.57 18.99 -18.14
C HIS A 51 -13.67 18.66 -17.14
N ILE A 52 -13.38 17.74 -16.22
CA ILE A 52 -14.25 17.42 -15.09
C ILE A 52 -14.19 18.59 -14.11
N THR A 53 -15.32 19.25 -13.90
CA THR A 53 -15.42 20.42 -13.00
C THR A 53 -15.98 20.04 -11.63
N LEU A 54 -16.67 18.91 -11.53
CA LEU A 54 -17.18 18.35 -10.28
C LEU A 54 -17.22 16.82 -10.38
N ALA A 55 -16.70 16.13 -9.37
CA ALA A 55 -16.77 14.68 -9.23
C ALA A 55 -17.03 14.29 -7.77
N TYR A 56 -17.67 13.14 -7.56
CA TYR A 56 -17.72 12.47 -6.26
C TYR A 56 -16.75 11.29 -6.27
N PHE A 57 -16.12 11.01 -5.14
CA PHE A 57 -15.38 9.78 -4.95
C PHE A 57 -16.37 8.62 -4.84
N ASP A 58 -16.15 7.56 -5.62
CA ASP A 58 -16.90 6.32 -5.44
C ASP A 58 -16.42 5.63 -4.16
N LYS A 59 -17.34 4.94 -3.47
CA LYS A 59 -17.14 4.46 -2.10
C LYS A 59 -16.18 3.27 -1.94
N ILE A 60 -15.67 2.67 -3.02
CA ILE A 60 -14.93 1.40 -2.95
C ILE A 60 -13.70 1.45 -3.86
N SER A 61 -12.54 1.81 -3.32
CA SER A 61 -11.26 1.35 -3.88
C SER A 61 -10.98 -0.04 -3.32
N THR A 62 -10.23 -0.89 -4.03
CA THR A 62 -9.86 -2.23 -3.52
C THR A 62 -8.60 -2.14 -2.68
N VAL A 63 -7.46 -1.99 -3.33
CA VAL A 63 -6.12 -1.77 -2.76
C VAL A 63 -5.40 -0.76 -3.67
N ASP A 64 -4.35 -0.11 -3.16
CA ASP A 64 -3.69 0.93 -3.95
C ASP A 64 -2.81 0.38 -5.07
N TYR A 65 -2.21 -0.81 -4.91
CA TYR A 65 -1.27 -1.37 -5.87
C TYR A 65 -1.59 -2.83 -6.20
N ILE A 66 -1.45 -3.20 -7.48
CA ILE A 66 -1.63 -4.56 -7.95
C ILE A 66 -0.73 -4.86 -9.15
N GLY A 67 -0.32 -6.12 -9.30
CA GLY A 67 0.40 -6.57 -10.47
C GLY A 67 1.02 -7.94 -10.30
N ALA A 68 2.16 -8.16 -10.94
CA ALA A 68 2.88 -9.44 -10.91
C ALA A 68 4.38 -9.24 -10.66
N VAL A 69 4.94 -10.12 -9.85
CA VAL A 69 6.37 -10.22 -9.56
C VAL A 69 6.83 -11.60 -10.04
N GLN A 70 7.58 -11.66 -11.14
CA GLN A 70 8.11 -12.92 -11.69
C GLN A 70 7.07 -14.07 -11.81
N GLY A 71 5.84 -13.75 -12.23
CA GLY A 71 4.75 -14.71 -12.39
C GLY A 71 3.84 -14.87 -11.17
N ILE A 72 4.20 -14.27 -10.04
CA ILE A 72 3.43 -14.31 -8.79
C ILE A 72 2.50 -13.10 -8.73
N PRO A 73 1.17 -13.28 -8.61
CA PRO A 73 0.25 -12.18 -8.41
C PRO A 73 0.52 -11.48 -7.07
N VAL A 74 0.64 -10.16 -7.09
CA VAL A 74 0.92 -9.34 -5.90
C VAL A 74 -0.06 -8.19 -5.83
N CYS A 75 -0.60 -7.92 -4.64
CA CYS A 75 -1.34 -6.69 -4.36
C CYS A 75 -0.97 -6.13 -2.98
N PHE A 76 -0.98 -4.81 -2.83
CA PHE A 76 -0.67 -4.20 -1.54
C PHE A 76 -1.24 -2.79 -1.43
N ASP A 77 -1.26 -2.29 -0.21
CA ASP A 77 -1.62 -0.92 0.12
C ASP A 77 -0.50 -0.28 0.95
N ALA A 78 -0.36 1.03 0.85
CA ALA A 78 0.73 1.80 1.44
C ALA A 78 0.18 2.80 2.46
N LYS A 79 0.68 2.74 3.70
CA LYS A 79 0.22 3.58 4.80
C LYS A 79 1.40 4.29 5.46
N GLU A 80 1.20 5.54 5.86
CA GLU A 80 2.15 6.26 6.70
C GLU A 80 1.68 6.29 8.14
N CYS A 81 2.62 6.17 9.07
CA CYS A 81 2.38 6.24 10.50
C CYS A 81 3.41 7.15 11.16
N LYS A 82 2.95 8.25 11.77
CA LYS A 82 3.85 9.16 12.47
C LYS A 82 4.27 8.62 13.85
N ALA A 83 3.41 7.87 14.52
CA ALA A 83 3.61 7.42 15.88
C ALA A 83 4.02 5.93 15.95
N ASP A 84 4.45 5.49 17.12
CA ASP A 84 4.71 4.07 17.45
C ASP A 84 3.44 3.21 17.52
N THR A 85 2.30 3.74 17.12
CA THR A 85 1.01 3.06 17.20
C THR A 85 0.24 3.31 15.92
N PHE A 86 0.14 2.26 15.11
CA PHE A 86 -0.59 2.26 13.84
C PHE A 86 -2.10 2.12 14.08
N PRO A 87 -2.93 3.13 13.74
CA PRO A 87 -4.38 3.05 13.90
C PRO A 87 -5.00 2.11 12.86
N LEU A 88 -5.76 1.10 13.29
CA LEU A 88 -6.39 0.15 12.36
C LEU A 88 -7.49 0.80 11.50
N GLN A 89 -8.04 1.95 11.92
CA GLN A 89 -8.97 2.74 11.10
C GLN A 89 -8.37 3.21 9.76
N ASN A 90 -7.05 3.19 9.63
CA ASN A 90 -6.35 3.50 8.38
C ASN A 90 -6.46 2.37 7.35
N VAL A 91 -6.90 1.18 7.78
CA VAL A 91 -7.20 0.03 6.93
C VAL A 91 -8.72 -0.11 6.86
N HIS A 92 -9.26 -0.27 5.65
CA HIS A 92 -10.71 -0.37 5.47
C HIS A 92 -11.15 -1.82 5.20
N GLU A 93 -12.39 -2.16 5.59
CA GLU A 93 -12.95 -3.52 5.48
C GLU A 93 -12.86 -4.08 4.06
N HIS A 94 -13.17 -3.27 3.04
CA HIS A 94 -13.08 -3.68 1.64
C HIS A 94 -11.65 -4.09 1.22
N GLN A 95 -10.62 -3.52 1.85
CA GLN A 95 -9.21 -3.86 1.58
C GLN A 95 -8.92 -5.25 2.14
N ILE A 96 -9.34 -5.50 3.39
CA ILE A 96 -9.21 -6.81 4.04
C ILE A 96 -9.93 -7.90 3.25
N ASP A 97 -11.16 -7.63 2.79
CA ASP A 97 -11.97 -8.56 2.01
C ASP A 97 -11.35 -8.85 0.64
N PHE A 98 -10.77 -7.83 -0.01
CA PHE A 98 -10.07 -8.01 -1.28
C PHE A 98 -8.81 -8.85 -1.08
N MET A 99 -7.99 -8.54 -0.09
CA MET A 99 -6.76 -9.27 0.22
C MET A 99 -7.04 -10.73 0.60
N ASP A 100 -8.10 -11.01 1.37
CA ASP A 100 -8.56 -12.40 1.65
C ASP A 100 -8.84 -13.17 0.36
N LYS A 101 -9.65 -12.58 -0.52
CA LYS A 101 -10.01 -13.21 -1.79
C LYS A 101 -8.79 -13.41 -2.70
N PHE A 102 -7.86 -12.46 -2.69
CA PHE A 102 -6.63 -12.49 -3.48
C PHE A 102 -5.69 -13.62 -3.01
N GLU A 103 -5.46 -13.74 -1.71
CA GLU A 103 -4.64 -14.81 -1.10
C GLU A 103 -5.23 -16.20 -1.37
N ARG A 104 -6.56 -16.34 -1.37
CA ARG A 104 -7.23 -17.60 -1.74
C ARG A 104 -6.99 -18.04 -3.19
N GLN A 105 -6.56 -17.13 -4.06
CA GLN A 105 -6.16 -17.45 -5.44
C GLN A 105 -4.65 -17.73 -5.56
N GLY A 106 -3.91 -17.82 -4.45
CA GLY A 106 -2.46 -18.02 -4.45
C GLY A 106 -1.65 -16.74 -4.71
N GLY A 107 -2.28 -15.57 -4.63
CA GLY A 107 -1.57 -14.28 -4.69
C GLY A 107 -0.99 -13.88 -3.33
N ILE A 108 -0.01 -12.97 -3.35
CA ILE A 108 0.57 -12.38 -2.14
C ILE A 108 -0.05 -11.02 -1.88
N SER A 109 -0.49 -10.78 -0.65
CA SER A 109 -1.01 -9.49 -0.22
C SER A 109 -0.42 -9.00 1.10
N PHE A 110 -0.12 -7.70 1.16
CA PHE A 110 0.53 -7.08 2.33
C PHE A 110 0.20 -5.58 2.45
N LEU A 111 0.55 -4.98 3.59
CA LEU A 111 0.68 -3.53 3.74
C LEU A 111 2.14 -3.14 3.80
N LEU A 112 2.48 -2.04 3.14
CA LEU A 112 3.71 -1.30 3.42
C LEU A 112 3.39 -0.17 4.37
N ILE A 113 3.97 -0.20 5.57
CA ILE A 113 3.78 0.84 6.56
C ILE A 113 5.08 1.60 6.75
N TYR A 114 5.08 2.91 6.50
CA TYR A 114 6.22 3.78 6.76
C TYR A 114 6.08 4.51 8.08
N TYR A 115 6.93 4.19 9.05
CA TYR A 115 7.01 4.86 10.34
C TYR A 115 7.86 6.12 10.20
N THR A 116 7.22 7.26 9.93
CA THR A 116 7.90 8.48 9.46
C THR A 116 8.84 9.09 10.51
N GLU A 117 8.53 9.00 11.82
CA GLU A 117 9.44 9.47 12.89
C GLU A 117 10.65 8.55 13.10
N ARG A 118 10.58 7.31 12.60
CA ARG A 118 11.63 6.30 12.69
C ARG A 118 12.41 6.10 11.40
N GLU A 119 11.93 6.69 10.30
CA GLU A 119 12.44 6.48 8.94
C GLU A 119 12.55 4.99 8.55
N GLU A 120 11.59 4.19 9.00
CA GLU A 120 11.62 2.73 8.88
C GLU A 120 10.36 2.19 8.20
N LEU A 121 10.52 1.22 7.31
CA LEU A 121 9.42 0.54 6.64
C LEU A 121 9.11 -0.78 7.32
N TYR A 122 7.84 -1.16 7.31
CA TYR A 122 7.38 -2.44 7.81
C TYR A 122 6.54 -3.16 6.76
N TYR A 123 6.89 -4.41 6.49
CA TYR A 123 6.14 -5.30 5.62
C TYR A 123 5.13 -6.13 6.43
N MET A 124 3.87 -5.72 6.43
CA MET A 124 2.81 -6.44 7.16
C MET A 124 2.13 -7.45 6.25
N ARG A 125 2.46 -8.72 6.40
CA ARG A 125 1.80 -9.85 5.70
C ARG A 125 0.30 -9.89 5.99
N TYR A 126 -0.50 -10.35 5.02
CA TYR A 126 -1.94 -10.53 5.19
C TYR A 126 -2.36 -11.26 6.47
N ARG A 127 -1.71 -12.37 6.79
CA ARG A 127 -2.00 -13.13 8.02
C ARG A 127 -1.89 -12.27 9.29
N GLN A 128 -0.91 -11.37 9.33
CA GLN A 128 -0.72 -10.46 10.46
C GLN A 128 -1.77 -9.35 10.46
N ILE A 129 -2.10 -8.80 9.29
CA ILE A 129 -3.20 -7.82 9.15
C ILE A 129 -4.50 -8.43 9.68
N ARG A 130 -4.84 -9.65 9.23
CA ARG A 130 -6.08 -10.36 9.62
C ARG A 130 -6.13 -10.57 11.13
N LYS A 131 -5.03 -11.00 11.75
CA LYS A 131 -4.93 -11.16 13.21
C LYS A 131 -5.28 -9.86 13.96
N PHE A 132 -4.71 -8.73 13.54
CA PHE A 132 -4.99 -7.45 14.21
C PHE A 132 -6.41 -6.93 13.92
N TRP A 133 -6.90 -7.15 12.70
CA TRP A 133 -8.27 -6.81 12.29
C TRP A 133 -9.31 -7.57 13.11
N ASP A 134 -9.18 -8.89 13.20
CA ASP A 134 -10.10 -9.76 13.95
C ASP A 134 -10.15 -9.39 15.44
N ARG A 135 -8.99 -9.13 16.02
CA ARG A 135 -8.91 -8.64 17.40
C ARG A 135 -9.73 -7.36 17.60
N ALA A 136 -9.64 -6.41 16.67
CA ALA A 136 -10.40 -5.17 16.76
C ALA A 136 -11.91 -5.39 16.59
N CYS A 137 -12.31 -6.27 15.67
CA CYS A 137 -13.71 -6.68 15.48
C CYS A 137 -14.30 -7.37 16.73
N GLN A 138 -13.49 -8.11 17.47
CA GLN A 138 -13.86 -8.78 18.72
C GLN A 138 -13.87 -7.85 19.95
N GLY A 139 -13.76 -6.54 19.75
CA GLY A 139 -13.77 -5.54 20.83
C GLY A 139 -12.41 -5.30 21.49
N GLY A 140 -11.33 -5.89 20.96
CA GLY A 140 -9.96 -5.63 21.40
C GLY A 140 -9.42 -4.28 20.91
N ARG A 141 -8.11 -4.07 21.08
CA ARG A 141 -7.44 -2.83 20.69
C ARG A 141 -7.57 -2.55 19.18
N LYS A 142 -7.98 -1.32 18.84
CA LYS A 142 -8.17 -0.79 17.47
C LYS A 142 -6.91 -0.13 16.88
N SER A 143 -5.74 -0.55 17.35
CA SER A 143 -4.44 -0.07 16.89
C SER A 143 -3.39 -1.15 17.11
N VAL A 144 -2.27 -1.05 16.40
CA VAL A 144 -1.12 -1.96 16.50
C VAL A 144 0.04 -1.17 17.07
N ARG A 145 0.57 -1.58 18.23
CA ARG A 145 1.78 -0.95 18.78
C ARG A 145 3.01 -1.48 18.07
N PHE A 146 4.03 -0.64 17.95
CA PHE A 146 5.31 -0.97 17.33
C PHE A 146 5.94 -2.23 17.95
N GLU A 147 5.86 -2.37 19.27
CA GLU A 147 6.33 -3.56 20.03
C GLU A 147 5.59 -4.87 19.70
N GLU A 148 4.40 -4.79 19.09
CA GLU A 148 3.63 -5.97 18.68
C GLU A 148 4.05 -6.48 17.28
N LEU A 149 4.90 -5.72 16.59
CA LEU A 149 5.41 -6.06 15.28
C LEU A 149 6.63 -6.97 15.37
N GLU A 150 6.78 -7.81 14.36
CA GLU A 150 7.87 -8.77 14.28
C GLU A 150 9.13 -8.06 13.75
N PRO A 151 10.25 -7.99 14.51
CA PRO A 151 11.45 -7.23 14.13
C PRO A 151 11.98 -7.57 12.73
N ASP A 152 11.84 -8.83 12.37
CA ASP A 152 12.27 -9.43 11.11
C ASP A 152 11.59 -8.89 9.84
N TRP A 153 10.49 -8.13 9.98
CA TRP A 153 9.75 -7.55 8.86
C TRP A 153 9.97 -6.05 8.69
N PHE A 154 10.83 -5.46 9.52
CA PHE A 154 11.30 -4.10 9.32
C PHE A 154 12.44 -4.06 8.29
N PHE A 155 12.45 -3.00 7.49
CA PHE A 155 13.47 -2.75 6.50
C PHE A 155 13.61 -1.25 6.21
N GLY A 156 14.74 -0.86 5.63
CA GLY A 156 15.05 0.54 5.35
C GLY A 156 14.83 0.92 3.89
N LEU A 157 14.67 2.22 3.67
CA LEU A 157 14.81 2.82 2.34
C LEU A 157 16.26 2.65 1.85
N LYS A 158 16.45 2.20 0.61
CA LYS A 158 17.76 2.24 -0.05
C LYS A 158 17.93 3.61 -0.71
N GLN A 159 19.12 4.21 -0.57
CA GLN A 159 19.42 5.54 -1.12
C GLN A 159 18.45 6.66 -0.69
N GLY A 160 17.70 6.47 0.41
CA GLY A 160 16.76 7.45 0.96
C GLY A 160 15.41 7.58 0.25
N TYR A 161 15.16 6.83 -0.83
CA TYR A 161 13.88 6.88 -1.57
C TYR A 161 13.43 5.53 -2.13
N PHE A 162 14.33 4.58 -2.32
CA PHE A 162 13.99 3.29 -2.93
C PHE A 162 13.40 2.36 -1.87
N VAL A 163 12.23 1.76 -2.16
CA VAL A 163 11.48 0.88 -1.27
C VAL A 163 11.72 -0.58 -1.68
N PRO A 164 12.70 -1.29 -1.11
CA PRO A 164 13.10 -2.61 -1.60
C PRO A 164 12.15 -3.74 -1.19
N TYR A 165 10.84 -3.61 -1.40
CA TYR A 165 9.84 -4.54 -0.89
C TYR A 165 9.88 -5.93 -1.57
N LEU A 166 10.53 -6.07 -2.73
CA LEU A 166 10.73 -7.39 -3.35
C LEU A 166 11.58 -8.33 -2.47
N ASP A 167 12.55 -7.78 -1.72
CA ASP A 167 13.36 -8.54 -0.77
C ASP A 167 12.44 -9.17 0.32
N MET A 168 11.40 -8.44 0.73
CA MET A 168 10.42 -8.91 1.71
C MET A 168 9.42 -9.91 1.13
N ILE A 169 9.05 -9.76 -0.15
CA ILE A 169 8.22 -10.75 -0.86
C ILE A 169 8.96 -12.07 -0.95
N GLN A 170 10.26 -12.06 -1.28
CA GLN A 170 11.08 -13.26 -1.29
C GLN A 170 11.07 -13.94 0.09
N LYS A 171 11.29 -13.17 1.16
CA LYS A 171 11.22 -13.69 2.53
C LYS A 171 9.83 -14.26 2.88
N ASP A 172 8.74 -13.65 2.43
CA ASP A 172 7.38 -14.18 2.63
C ASP A 172 7.17 -15.51 1.90
N LEU A 173 7.67 -15.61 0.67
CA LEU A 173 7.61 -16.86 -0.11
C LEU A 173 8.34 -18.01 0.57
N GLU A 174 9.56 -17.76 1.09
CA GLU A 174 10.36 -18.77 1.80
C GLU A 174 9.68 -19.34 3.06
N LEU A 175 8.69 -18.63 3.62
CA LEU A 175 7.92 -19.06 4.78
C LEU A 175 6.58 -19.73 4.44
N ARG A 176 6.20 -19.74 3.15
CA ARG A 176 4.95 -20.32 2.65
C ARG A 176 5.13 -21.77 2.17
N ASP A 177 6.38 -22.22 2.01
CA ASP A 177 6.78 -23.60 1.69
C ASP A 177 6.72 -24.56 2.89
#